data_AF-A0A3A5W248-F1
#
_entry.id   AF-A0A3A5W248-F1
#
_cell.length_a   1.000
_cell.length_b   1.000
_cell.length_c   1.000
_cell.angle_alpha   90.00
_cell.angle_beta   90.00
_cell.angle_gamma   90.00
#
_symmetry.space_group_name_H-M   'P 1'
#
loop_
_entity.id
_entity.type
_entity.pdbx_description
1 polymer ?
#
loop_
_entity_poly.entity_id
_entity_poly.type
_entity_poly.pdbx_seq_one_letter_code
_entity_poly.pdbx_strand_id
1 'polypeptide(L)'
;AREGHRESVMKELSKKASLIITDLFPLPPWKEWVENIAQMAACPVIEIDCHCVVPMPVYGKSVDRPFKYRDATKRLRKARINQLWPKLEIENLSWKGPLPFTPVDIDAEIKPMKKRFKLLKKCNIDQTVLPVWNEKGGQYAALSRWDEFKQSGLSGYARRRNKSEDPNGVSRLSAAIHYGTISVMKIARETASFGTKSADKFLDELLIFREHAWHHCYSSADPYGSHNLPQWARDSWSDTEGDVRPIVLNQKQFEFSQSPSPLWNLCQTSLYRHGELHNNLRMTWGKATPLWTKSLEDSLTMGQHLNDKFALDGRDPSSIAGVQWCHGLFDRAFYPPMPVMG
;
A
#
# COMPACT_ATOMS: atom_id res chain seq x y z
N ALA A 1 -5.15 18.04 -7.36
CA ALA A 1 -5.68 18.38 -8.71
C ALA A 1 -5.27 19.78 -9.10
N ARG A 2 -5.23 20.10 -10.40
CA ARG A 2 -5.02 21.46 -10.90
C ARG A 2 -6.30 22.28 -10.67
N GLU A 3 -6.15 23.52 -10.22
CA GLU A 3 -7.30 24.42 -10.00
C GLU A 3 -8.11 24.57 -11.29
N GLY A 4 -9.45 24.51 -11.20
CA GLY A 4 -10.35 24.56 -12.37
C GLY A 4 -10.44 23.27 -13.20
N HIS A 5 -9.73 22.19 -12.84
CA HIS A 5 -9.73 20.92 -13.58
C HIS A 5 -10.20 19.73 -12.73
N ARG A 6 -11.28 19.93 -11.97
CA ARG A 6 -12.03 18.88 -11.24
C ARG A 6 -13.50 18.84 -11.70
N GLU A 7 -13.73 18.92 -13.01
CA GLU A 7 -15.07 18.79 -13.56
C GLU A 7 -15.63 17.38 -13.27
N SER A 8 -16.96 17.25 -13.24
CA SER A 8 -17.64 15.96 -13.01
C SER A 8 -17.59 15.07 -14.26
N VAL A 9 -16.40 14.79 -14.76
CA VAL A 9 -16.13 14.04 -15.99
C VAL A 9 -16.81 12.67 -15.98
N MET A 10 -16.71 11.95 -14.86
CA MET A 10 -17.32 10.63 -14.73
C MET A 10 -18.85 10.65 -14.86
N LYS A 11 -19.51 11.72 -14.39
CA LYS A 11 -20.96 11.90 -14.54
C LYS A 11 -21.37 12.11 -16.00
N GLU A 12 -20.58 12.86 -16.77
CA GLU A 12 -20.89 13.08 -18.19
C GLU A 12 -20.59 11.84 -19.04
N LEU A 13 -19.53 11.10 -18.72
CA LEU A 13 -19.21 9.84 -19.39
C LEU A 13 -20.21 8.73 -19.05
N SER A 14 -20.71 8.66 -17.82
CA SER A 14 -21.68 7.63 -17.39
C SER A 14 -23.03 7.72 -18.10
N LYS A 15 -23.42 8.90 -18.62
CA LYS A 15 -24.63 9.07 -19.44
C LYS A 15 -24.50 8.44 -20.84
N LYS A 16 -23.27 8.22 -21.31
CA LYS A 16 -22.97 7.68 -22.65
C LYS A 16 -22.52 6.22 -22.61
N ALA A 17 -21.98 5.78 -21.49
CA ALA A 17 -21.49 4.42 -21.32
C ALA A 17 -22.64 3.41 -21.25
N SER A 18 -22.46 2.24 -21.87
CA SER A 18 -23.37 1.09 -21.69
C SER A 18 -23.03 0.26 -20.44
N LEU A 19 -21.79 0.39 -19.95
CA LEU A 19 -21.25 -0.32 -18.78
C LEU A 19 -20.02 0.44 -18.28
N ILE A 20 -19.87 0.54 -16.96
CA ILE A 20 -18.65 1.06 -16.32
C ILE A 20 -17.99 -0.10 -15.56
N ILE A 21 -16.70 -0.29 -15.81
CA ILE A 21 -15.87 -1.26 -15.10
C ILE A 21 -14.75 -0.50 -14.41
N THR A 22 -14.52 -0.78 -13.14
CA THR A 22 -13.43 -0.17 -12.36
C THR A 22 -12.79 -1.18 -11.40
N ASP A 23 -11.60 -0.84 -10.90
CA ASP A 23 -10.90 -1.67 -9.94
C ASP A 23 -11.50 -1.49 -8.55
N LEU A 24 -11.67 -2.59 -7.82
CA LEU A 24 -12.06 -2.59 -6.41
C LEU A 24 -10.87 -2.14 -5.55
N PHE A 25 -11.01 -1.02 -4.86
CA PHE A 25 -10.03 -0.54 -3.88
C PHE A 25 -10.73 -0.23 -2.54
N PRO A 26 -10.34 -0.89 -1.43
CA PRO A 26 -11.18 -0.96 -0.23
C PRO A 26 -11.14 0.30 0.67
N LEU A 27 -10.27 1.28 0.38
CA LEU A 27 -10.04 2.42 1.26
C LEU A 27 -10.88 3.66 0.87
N PRO A 28 -11.24 4.51 1.84
CA PRO A 28 -11.77 5.83 1.53
C PRO A 28 -10.69 6.74 0.90
N PRO A 29 -11.07 7.70 0.04
CA PRO A 29 -12.43 7.98 -0.42
C PRO A 29 -12.85 7.16 -1.66
N TRP A 30 -12.08 6.17 -2.11
CA TRP A 30 -12.34 5.45 -3.37
C TRP A 30 -13.68 4.72 -3.36
N LYS A 31 -13.97 3.97 -2.28
CA LYS A 31 -15.25 3.27 -2.12
C LYS A 31 -16.44 4.22 -2.27
N GLU A 32 -16.41 5.34 -1.55
CA GLU A 32 -17.46 6.36 -1.62
C GLU A 32 -17.56 6.99 -3.02
N TRP A 33 -16.44 7.23 -3.70
CA TRP A 33 -16.45 7.77 -5.07
C TRP A 33 -17.12 6.80 -6.06
N VAL A 34 -16.83 5.50 -5.95
CA VAL A 34 -17.45 4.49 -6.82
C VAL A 34 -18.94 4.34 -6.52
N GLU A 35 -19.35 4.30 -5.25
CA GLU A 35 -20.76 4.27 -4.85
C GLU A 35 -21.53 5.49 -5.38
N ASN A 36 -20.95 6.68 -5.28
CA ASN A 36 -21.53 7.90 -5.84
C ASN A 36 -21.67 7.83 -7.38
N ILE A 37 -20.66 7.31 -8.09
CA ILE A 37 -20.75 7.11 -9.54
C ILE A 37 -21.86 6.11 -9.87
N ALA A 38 -21.97 5.01 -9.13
CA ALA A 38 -22.99 3.99 -9.34
C ALA A 38 -24.42 4.52 -9.15
N GLN A 39 -24.64 5.39 -8.15
CA GLN A 39 -25.94 6.04 -7.93
C GLN A 39 -26.32 7.02 -9.06
N MET A 40 -25.34 7.62 -9.72
CA MET A 40 -25.55 8.64 -10.76
C MET A 40 -25.54 8.07 -12.19
N ALA A 41 -24.97 6.89 -12.40
CA ALA A 41 -24.83 6.27 -13.71
C ALA A 41 -26.18 5.75 -14.23
N ALA A 42 -26.42 5.94 -15.53
CA ALA A 42 -27.59 5.37 -16.22
C ALA A 42 -27.34 3.91 -16.69
N CYS A 43 -26.17 3.35 -16.37
CA CYS A 43 -25.72 2.03 -16.77
C CYS A 43 -25.19 1.23 -15.58
N PRO A 44 -25.05 -0.11 -15.69
CA PRO A 44 -24.42 -0.90 -14.66
C PRO A 44 -22.98 -0.43 -14.37
N VAL A 45 -22.59 -0.52 -13.10
CA VAL A 45 -21.22 -0.29 -12.63
C VAL A 45 -20.73 -1.57 -11.98
N ILE A 46 -19.57 -2.06 -12.42
CA ILE A 46 -18.95 -3.29 -11.93
C ILE A 46 -17.57 -2.96 -11.36
N GLU A 47 -17.36 -3.35 -10.10
CA GLU A 47 -16.03 -3.36 -9.48
C GLU A 47 -15.39 -4.74 -9.64
N ILE A 48 -14.11 -4.77 -10.02
CA ILE A 48 -13.32 -5.99 -10.17
C ILE A 48 -12.11 -5.93 -9.25
N ASP A 49 -11.91 -6.96 -8.43
CA ASP A 49 -10.68 -7.08 -7.66
C ASP A 49 -9.49 -7.41 -8.57
N CYS A 50 -8.73 -6.36 -8.89
CA CYS A 50 -7.49 -6.42 -9.64
C CYS A 50 -6.23 -6.45 -8.74
N HIS A 51 -6.41 -6.53 -7.42
CA HIS A 51 -5.36 -6.37 -6.42
C HIS A 51 -5.09 -7.60 -5.55
N CYS A 52 -5.97 -8.60 -5.50
CA CYS A 52 -5.77 -9.84 -4.73
C CYS A 52 -5.97 -11.09 -5.59
N VAL A 53 -5.08 -12.08 -5.45
CA VAL A 53 -5.24 -13.40 -6.09
C VAL A 53 -6.51 -14.06 -5.56
N VAL A 54 -6.79 -13.95 -4.25
CA VAL A 54 -8.11 -14.29 -3.71
C VAL A 54 -8.95 -13.02 -3.68
N PRO A 55 -10.01 -12.90 -4.51
CA PRO A 55 -10.80 -11.68 -4.55
C PRO A 55 -11.39 -11.35 -3.18
N MET A 56 -11.28 -10.09 -2.76
CA MET A 56 -11.82 -9.55 -1.51
C MET A 56 -13.29 -9.93 -1.29
N PRO A 57 -14.20 -9.79 -2.28
CA PRO A 57 -15.61 -10.18 -2.10
C PRO A 57 -15.84 -11.69 -1.92
N VAL A 58 -14.88 -12.54 -2.34
CA VAL A 58 -15.02 -14.01 -2.25
C VAL A 58 -14.68 -14.53 -0.86
N TYR A 59 -13.75 -13.90 -0.15
CA TYR A 59 -13.44 -14.28 1.23
C TYR A 59 -14.15 -13.38 2.25
N GLY A 60 -14.16 -12.06 2.00
CA GLY A 60 -15.08 -11.09 2.60
C GLY A 60 -14.93 -10.83 4.09
N LYS A 61 -13.84 -11.27 4.73
CA LYS A 61 -13.66 -11.13 6.18
C LYS A 61 -12.22 -10.98 6.61
N SER A 62 -12.02 -10.53 7.83
CA SER A 62 -10.72 -10.57 8.51
C SER A 62 -10.59 -11.76 9.46
N VAL A 63 -9.36 -12.04 9.86
CA VAL A 63 -8.99 -12.98 10.93
C VAL A 63 -7.89 -12.37 11.78
N ASP A 64 -7.74 -12.84 13.00
CA ASP A 64 -6.82 -12.28 13.99
C ASP A 64 -5.35 -12.59 13.70
N ARG A 65 -4.99 -13.63 12.92
CA ARG A 65 -3.59 -14.01 12.68
C ARG A 65 -3.33 -14.44 11.22
N PRO A 66 -2.12 -14.17 10.67
CA PRO A 66 -1.81 -14.49 9.28
C PRO A 66 -1.84 -15.99 8.95
N PHE A 67 -1.48 -16.86 9.89
CA PHE A 67 -1.54 -18.31 9.65
C PHE A 67 -2.99 -18.82 9.49
N LYS A 68 -3.96 -18.22 10.21
CA LYS A 68 -5.38 -18.55 10.04
C LYS A 68 -5.88 -18.10 8.67
N TYR A 69 -5.44 -16.93 8.19
CA TYR A 69 -5.73 -16.47 6.83
C TYR A 69 -5.14 -17.43 5.79
N ARG A 70 -3.89 -17.88 6.00
CA ARG A 70 -3.22 -18.86 5.14
C ARG A 70 -4.03 -20.14 5.00
N ASP A 71 -4.51 -20.68 6.11
CA ASP A 71 -5.27 -21.93 6.13
C ASP A 71 -6.66 -21.76 5.51
N ALA A 72 -7.38 -20.70 5.88
CA ALA A 72 -8.73 -20.44 5.38
C ALA A 72 -8.76 -20.18 3.86
N THR A 73 -7.71 -19.57 3.30
CA THR A 73 -7.63 -19.24 1.86
C THR A 73 -6.88 -20.27 1.04
N LYS A 74 -6.33 -21.33 1.64
CA LYS A 74 -5.45 -22.32 0.98
C LYS A 74 -6.06 -22.88 -0.30
N ARG A 75 -7.33 -23.31 -0.26
CA ARG A 75 -8.03 -23.86 -1.44
C ARG A 75 -8.25 -22.81 -2.51
N LEU A 76 -8.64 -21.59 -2.13
CA LEU A 76 -8.90 -20.47 -3.05
C LEU A 76 -7.64 -20.02 -3.78
N ARG A 77 -6.51 -19.96 -3.08
CA ARG A 77 -5.20 -19.61 -3.67
C ARG A 77 -4.71 -20.69 -4.63
N LYS A 78 -4.74 -21.97 -4.23
CA LYS A 78 -4.34 -23.10 -5.09
C LYS A 78 -5.14 -23.14 -6.40
N ALA A 79 -6.43 -22.83 -6.35
CA ALA A 79 -7.29 -22.81 -7.54
C ALA A 79 -6.93 -21.72 -8.57
N ARG A 80 -6.17 -20.68 -8.17
CA ARG A 80 -5.93 -19.48 -9.00
C ARG A 80 -4.47 -19.25 -9.36
N ILE A 81 -3.53 -19.66 -8.50
CA ILE A 81 -2.10 -19.39 -8.69
C ILE A 81 -1.48 -20.18 -9.84
N ASN A 82 -2.08 -21.32 -10.21
CA ASN A 82 -1.63 -22.15 -11.32
C ASN A 82 -2.43 -21.91 -12.60
N GLN A 83 -3.34 -20.92 -12.61
CA GLN A 83 -4.09 -20.60 -13.82
C GLN A 83 -3.22 -19.82 -14.80
N LEU A 84 -3.32 -20.20 -16.08
CA LEU A 84 -2.72 -19.42 -17.16
C LEU A 84 -3.46 -18.09 -17.34
N TRP A 85 -2.75 -17.10 -17.88
CA TRP A 85 -3.42 -15.88 -18.35
C TRP A 85 -4.27 -16.22 -19.57
N PRO A 86 -5.57 -15.84 -19.56
CA PRO A 86 -6.40 -16.04 -20.75
C PRO A 86 -5.80 -15.23 -21.91
N LYS A 87 -5.67 -15.85 -23.08
CA LYS A 87 -5.43 -15.13 -24.32
C LYS A 87 -6.77 -14.59 -24.79
N LEU A 88 -6.91 -13.28 -24.83
CA LEU A 88 -8.11 -12.61 -25.31
C LEU A 88 -7.87 -12.17 -26.76
N GLU A 89 -8.60 -12.74 -27.70
CA GLU A 89 -8.64 -12.29 -29.09
C GLU A 89 -9.71 -11.20 -29.23
N ILE A 90 -9.45 -10.05 -28.62
CA ILE A 90 -10.38 -8.91 -28.62
C ILE A 90 -9.65 -7.72 -29.24
N GLU A 91 -10.24 -7.13 -30.27
CA GLU A 91 -9.83 -5.84 -30.78
C GLU A 91 -10.53 -4.72 -30.00
N ASN A 92 -9.74 -3.90 -29.32
CA ASN A 92 -10.26 -2.73 -28.61
C ASN A 92 -10.26 -1.52 -29.54
N LEU A 93 -11.42 -0.88 -29.68
CA LEU A 93 -11.53 0.37 -30.42
C LEU A 93 -11.34 1.56 -29.47
N SER A 94 -10.47 2.49 -29.84
CA SER A 94 -10.29 3.73 -29.10
C SER A 94 -11.50 4.67 -29.28
N TRP A 95 -11.91 5.33 -28.20
CA TRP A 95 -12.91 6.40 -28.26
C TRP A 95 -12.38 7.59 -29.06
N LYS A 96 -13.12 8.02 -30.09
CA LYS A 96 -12.78 9.17 -30.95
C LYS A 96 -13.73 10.36 -30.79
N GLY A 97 -14.76 10.23 -29.95
CA GLY A 97 -15.70 11.31 -29.71
C GLY A 97 -15.11 12.42 -28.83
N PRO A 98 -15.85 13.54 -28.66
CA PRO A 98 -15.40 14.63 -27.81
C PRO A 98 -15.27 14.17 -26.36
N LEU A 99 -14.20 14.62 -25.69
CA LEU A 99 -14.00 14.44 -24.25
C LEU A 99 -14.65 15.61 -23.49
N PRO A 100 -15.28 15.37 -22.33
CA PRO A 100 -15.89 16.44 -21.52
C PRO A 100 -14.84 17.17 -20.66
N PHE A 101 -13.56 17.15 -21.06
CA PHE A 101 -12.44 17.79 -20.42
C PHE A 101 -11.30 18.00 -21.44
N THR A 102 -10.39 18.92 -21.14
CA THR A 102 -9.17 19.10 -21.93
C THR A 102 -8.11 18.07 -21.49
N PRO A 103 -7.75 17.10 -22.35
CA PRO A 103 -6.72 16.12 -22.00
C PRO A 103 -5.35 16.77 -21.88
N VAL A 104 -4.47 16.15 -21.07
CA VAL A 104 -3.07 16.53 -20.98
C VAL A 104 -2.27 15.71 -21.98
N ASP A 105 -1.48 16.37 -22.82
CA ASP A 105 -0.61 15.69 -23.79
C ASP A 105 0.64 15.14 -23.09
N ILE A 106 0.76 13.81 -23.06
CA ILE A 106 1.87 13.15 -22.37
C ILE A 106 3.22 13.47 -23.01
N ASP A 107 3.33 13.48 -24.35
CA ASP A 107 4.60 13.72 -25.04
C ASP A 107 4.96 15.20 -25.05
N ALA A 108 3.98 16.08 -25.23
CA ALA A 108 4.23 17.51 -25.33
C ALA A 108 4.33 18.22 -23.98
N GLU A 109 3.62 17.78 -22.93
CA GLU A 109 3.52 18.47 -21.63
C GLU A 109 4.15 17.70 -20.47
N ILE A 110 4.11 16.36 -20.45
CA ILE A 110 4.62 15.54 -19.33
C ILE A 110 6.03 15.04 -19.57
N LYS A 111 6.36 14.51 -20.74
CA LYS A 111 7.68 13.95 -21.03
C LYS A 111 8.81 14.98 -20.86
N PRO A 112 8.67 16.25 -21.29
CA PRO A 112 9.69 17.27 -21.06
C PRO A 112 9.70 17.74 -19.61
N MET A 113 10.81 17.52 -18.90
CA MET A 113 10.95 17.79 -17.47
C MET A 113 10.51 19.21 -17.07
N LYS A 114 10.95 20.24 -17.80
CA LYS A 114 10.59 21.64 -17.50
C LYS A 114 9.08 21.89 -17.58
N LYS A 115 8.39 21.30 -18.55
CA LYS A 115 6.94 21.45 -18.72
C LYS A 115 6.18 20.66 -17.66
N ARG A 116 6.63 19.44 -17.33
CA ARG A 116 6.10 18.65 -16.21
C ARG A 116 6.12 19.43 -14.91
N PHE A 117 7.25 20.02 -14.54
CA PHE A 117 7.35 20.80 -13.30
C PHE A 117 6.47 22.06 -13.34
N LYS A 118 6.37 22.74 -14.49
CA LYS A 118 5.42 23.85 -14.64
C LYS A 118 3.97 23.42 -14.42
N LEU A 119 3.60 22.22 -14.88
CA LEU A 119 2.27 21.66 -14.64
C LEU A 119 2.07 21.30 -13.16
N LEU A 120 3.02 20.58 -12.56
CA LEU A 120 2.96 20.17 -11.15
C LEU A 120 2.85 21.35 -10.19
N LYS A 121 3.51 22.48 -10.48
CA LYS A 121 3.39 23.72 -9.69
C LYS A 121 1.97 24.30 -9.64
N LYS A 122 1.11 23.95 -10.61
CA LYS A 122 -0.30 24.34 -10.65
C LYS A 122 -1.22 23.35 -9.93
N CYS A 123 -0.70 22.21 -9.50
CA CYS A 123 -1.47 21.22 -8.77
C CYS A 123 -1.48 21.57 -7.28
N ASN A 124 -2.62 21.36 -6.63
CA ASN A 124 -2.71 21.36 -5.18
C ASN A 124 -2.05 20.07 -4.63
N ILE A 125 -0.74 20.14 -4.41
CA ILE A 125 0.12 19.08 -3.87
C ILE A 125 1.14 19.72 -2.90
N ASP A 126 1.61 18.95 -1.92
CA ASP A 126 2.71 19.38 -1.05
C ASP A 126 4.03 19.38 -1.85
N GLN A 127 4.56 20.58 -2.12
CA GLN A 127 5.80 20.76 -2.89
C GLN A 127 7.08 20.54 -2.07
N THR A 128 6.95 20.32 -0.75
CA THR A 128 8.08 19.97 0.12
C THR A 128 8.49 18.51 -0.01
N VAL A 129 7.60 17.66 -0.53
CA VAL A 129 7.89 16.26 -0.85
C VAL A 129 8.53 16.19 -2.24
N LEU A 130 9.84 15.95 -2.28
CA LEU A 130 10.60 15.93 -3.53
C LEU A 130 10.44 14.59 -4.27
N PRO A 131 10.61 14.58 -5.61
CA PRO A 131 10.70 13.33 -6.36
C PRO A 131 11.85 12.46 -5.87
N VAL A 132 11.63 11.15 -5.84
CA VAL A 132 12.71 10.17 -5.64
C VAL A 132 13.44 9.98 -6.97
N TRP A 133 14.50 10.75 -7.18
CA TRP A 133 15.18 10.86 -8.49
C TRP A 133 15.73 9.54 -9.04
N ASN A 134 16.09 8.61 -8.16
CA ASN A 134 16.64 7.30 -8.54
C ASN A 134 15.56 6.24 -8.79
N GLU A 135 14.28 6.56 -8.54
CA GLU A 135 13.17 5.63 -8.74
C GLU A 135 12.34 6.01 -9.96
N LYS A 136 12.29 5.11 -10.93
CA LYS A 136 11.49 5.28 -12.15
C LYS A 136 10.19 4.50 -12.03
N GLY A 137 9.07 5.20 -12.14
CA GLY A 137 7.73 4.58 -12.22
C GLY A 137 7.38 4.03 -13.60
N GLY A 138 6.21 3.40 -13.69
CA GLY A 138 5.63 2.88 -14.93
C GLY A 138 5.93 1.40 -15.19
N GLN A 139 5.14 0.82 -16.09
CA GLN A 139 5.11 -0.62 -16.34
C GLN A 139 6.45 -1.21 -16.76
N TYR A 140 7.16 -0.56 -17.69
CA TYR A 140 8.45 -1.06 -18.17
C TYR A 140 9.51 -1.14 -17.07
N ALA A 141 9.57 -0.15 -16.16
CA ALA A 141 10.49 -0.17 -15.04
C ALA A 141 10.13 -1.27 -14.03
N ALA A 142 8.83 -1.44 -13.75
CA ALA A 142 8.35 -2.51 -12.88
C ALA A 142 8.65 -3.91 -13.42
N LEU A 143 8.47 -4.12 -14.73
CA LEU A 143 8.80 -5.39 -15.40
C LEU A 143 10.30 -5.67 -15.38
N SER A 144 11.15 -4.69 -15.69
CA SER A 144 12.63 -4.84 -15.60
C SER A 144 13.06 -5.26 -14.21
N ARG A 145 12.57 -4.57 -13.17
CA ARG A 145 12.87 -4.90 -11.77
C ARG A 145 12.39 -6.30 -11.39
N TRP A 146 11.21 -6.69 -11.85
CA TRP A 146 10.70 -8.04 -11.62
C TRP A 146 11.55 -9.10 -12.33
N ASP A 147 11.98 -8.86 -13.57
CA ASP A 147 12.84 -9.77 -14.32
C ASP A 147 14.22 -9.92 -13.66
N GLU A 148 14.83 -8.82 -13.23
CA GLU A 148 16.10 -8.81 -12.47
C GLU A 148 15.98 -9.60 -11.16
N PHE A 149 14.89 -9.38 -10.40
CA PHE A 149 14.65 -10.09 -9.15
C PHE A 149 14.40 -11.58 -9.38
N LYS A 150 13.68 -11.99 -10.43
CA LYS A 150 13.52 -13.41 -10.81
C LYS A 150 14.87 -14.07 -11.10
N GLN A 151 15.72 -13.40 -11.88
CA GLN A 151 16.99 -13.96 -12.34
C GLN A 151 18.02 -14.10 -11.22
N SER A 152 18.10 -13.11 -10.32
CA SER A 152 19.22 -13.00 -9.36
C SER A 152 18.80 -12.92 -7.89
N GLY A 153 17.60 -12.41 -7.62
CA GLY A 153 17.15 -12.11 -6.26
C GLY A 153 16.40 -13.25 -5.57
N LEU A 154 15.46 -13.86 -6.30
CA LEU A 154 14.42 -14.76 -5.78
C LEU A 154 14.99 -16.01 -5.12
N SER A 155 16.01 -16.63 -5.72
CA SER A 155 16.65 -17.85 -5.20
C SER A 155 17.22 -17.66 -3.79
N GLY A 156 17.76 -16.48 -3.49
CA GLY A 156 18.32 -16.11 -2.19
C GLY A 156 17.35 -15.42 -1.23
N TYR A 157 16.10 -15.17 -1.64
CA TYR A 157 15.15 -14.32 -0.91
C TYR A 157 14.98 -14.75 0.55
N ALA A 158 14.68 -16.03 0.80
CA ALA A 158 14.43 -16.53 2.15
C ALA A 158 15.58 -16.28 3.14
N ARG A 159 16.83 -16.30 2.66
CA ARG A 159 18.03 -16.07 3.49
C ARG A 159 18.36 -14.58 3.66
N ARG A 160 18.03 -13.74 2.67
CA ARG A 160 18.50 -12.35 2.59
C ARG A 160 17.45 -11.32 2.99
N ARG A 161 16.15 -11.64 2.91
CA ARG A 161 15.05 -10.68 3.15
C ARG A 161 14.98 -10.02 4.53
N ASN A 162 15.77 -10.48 5.50
CA ASN A 162 15.86 -9.90 6.84
C ASN A 162 17.08 -8.97 7.02
N LYS A 163 17.98 -8.93 6.04
CA LYS A 163 19.22 -8.18 6.08
C LYS A 163 18.97 -6.79 5.53
N SER A 164 18.67 -5.83 6.39
CA SER A 164 18.36 -4.45 5.98
C SER A 164 19.51 -3.74 5.27
N GLU A 165 20.74 -4.23 5.46
CA GLU A 165 21.95 -3.78 4.78
C GLU A 165 22.08 -4.32 3.34
N ASP A 166 21.28 -5.31 2.95
CA ASP A 166 21.24 -5.88 1.60
C ASP A 166 20.00 -5.37 0.84
N PRO A 167 20.10 -4.25 0.10
CA PRO A 167 18.97 -3.70 -0.65
C PRO A 167 18.49 -4.63 -1.77
N ASN A 168 19.31 -5.59 -2.19
CA ASN A 168 18.97 -6.58 -3.23
C ASN A 168 18.41 -7.87 -2.62
N GLY A 169 18.25 -7.94 -1.29
CA GLY A 169 17.67 -9.06 -0.56
C GLY A 169 16.15 -9.19 -0.72
N VAL A 170 15.51 -8.17 -1.27
CA VAL A 170 14.06 -8.04 -1.47
C VAL A 170 13.75 -7.60 -2.91
N SER A 171 12.48 -7.68 -3.32
CA SER A 171 12.08 -7.38 -4.70
C SER A 171 12.00 -5.88 -5.02
N ARG A 172 11.79 -5.04 -4.00
CA ARG A 172 11.54 -3.59 -4.14
C ARG A 172 10.39 -3.27 -5.12
N LEU A 173 9.39 -4.16 -5.18
CA LEU A 173 8.23 -4.04 -6.07
C LEU A 173 7.01 -3.40 -5.39
N SER A 174 7.06 -3.07 -4.10
CA SER A 174 5.90 -2.58 -3.37
C SER A 174 5.29 -1.32 -3.98
N ALA A 175 6.12 -0.34 -4.38
CA ALA A 175 5.64 0.86 -5.08
C ALA A 175 4.99 0.54 -6.44
N ALA A 176 5.56 -0.41 -7.19
CA ALA A 176 5.02 -0.81 -8.48
C ALA A 176 3.67 -1.56 -8.32
N ILE A 177 3.55 -2.39 -7.29
CA ILE A 177 2.31 -3.07 -6.93
C ILE A 177 1.26 -2.06 -6.46
N HIS A 178 1.64 -1.10 -5.62
CA HIS A 178 0.77 -0.06 -5.09
C HIS A 178 0.12 0.77 -6.21
N TYR A 179 0.91 1.22 -7.18
CA TYR A 179 0.40 1.98 -8.32
C TYR A 179 -0.16 1.12 -9.48
N GLY A 180 -0.26 -0.20 -9.30
CA GLY A 180 -0.78 -1.10 -10.34
C GLY A 180 0.06 -1.16 -11.63
N THR A 181 1.33 -0.74 -11.59
CA THR A 181 2.20 -0.75 -12.78
C THR A 181 2.71 -2.16 -13.12
N ILE A 182 2.51 -3.12 -12.21
CA ILE A 182 2.67 -4.54 -12.45
C ILE A 182 1.58 -5.33 -11.71
N SER A 183 0.99 -6.31 -12.38
CA SER A 183 -0.04 -7.17 -11.77
C SER A 183 0.58 -8.07 -10.70
N VAL A 184 0.00 -8.05 -9.49
CA VAL A 184 0.37 -8.98 -8.43
C VAL A 184 0.10 -10.44 -8.81
N MET A 185 -0.95 -10.71 -9.59
CA MET A 185 -1.25 -12.06 -10.08
C MET A 185 -0.15 -12.54 -11.03
N LYS A 186 0.47 -11.64 -11.81
CA LYS A 186 1.59 -11.99 -12.70
C LYS A 186 2.78 -12.42 -11.86
N ILE A 187 3.14 -11.61 -10.86
CA ILE A 187 4.24 -11.90 -9.93
C ILE A 187 3.98 -13.24 -9.23
N ALA A 188 2.75 -13.47 -8.72
CA ALA A 188 2.40 -14.68 -8.01
C ALA A 188 2.48 -15.93 -8.89
N ARG A 189 1.89 -15.90 -10.10
CA ARG A 189 1.90 -17.03 -11.05
C ARG A 189 3.32 -17.36 -11.52
N GLU A 190 4.11 -16.36 -11.86
CA GLU A 190 5.50 -16.56 -12.29
C GLU A 190 6.41 -17.00 -11.13
N THR A 191 6.16 -16.54 -9.90
CA THR A 191 6.90 -17.05 -8.73
C THR A 191 6.57 -18.52 -8.48
N ALA A 192 5.29 -18.90 -8.56
CA ALA A 192 4.83 -20.25 -8.32
C ALA A 192 5.46 -21.27 -9.29
N SER A 193 5.77 -20.87 -10.52
CA SER A 193 6.42 -21.76 -11.49
C SER A 193 7.86 -22.14 -11.14
N PHE A 194 8.53 -21.45 -10.20
CA PHE A 194 9.88 -21.84 -9.77
C PHE A 194 9.89 -23.05 -8.83
N GLY A 195 8.83 -23.28 -8.04
CA GLY A 195 8.73 -24.44 -7.15
C GLY A 195 9.85 -24.57 -6.11
N THR A 196 10.46 -23.47 -5.66
CA THR A 196 11.54 -23.47 -4.65
C THR A 196 11.06 -22.96 -3.29
N LYS A 197 11.74 -23.37 -2.21
CA LYS A 197 11.46 -22.85 -0.85
C LYS A 197 11.57 -21.32 -0.76
N SER A 198 12.51 -20.72 -1.49
CA SER A 198 12.64 -19.25 -1.52
C SER A 198 11.49 -18.58 -2.26
N ALA A 199 11.02 -19.18 -3.35
CA ALA A 199 9.82 -18.74 -4.06
C ALA A 199 8.56 -18.88 -3.20
N ASP A 200 8.39 -20.00 -2.50
CA ASP A 200 7.29 -20.19 -1.54
C ASP A 200 7.30 -19.13 -0.44
N LYS A 201 8.50 -18.79 0.06
CA LYS A 201 8.63 -17.75 1.08
C LYS A 201 8.28 -16.36 0.55
N PHE A 202 8.62 -16.05 -0.71
CA PHE A 202 8.21 -14.81 -1.36
C PHE A 202 6.68 -14.76 -1.57
N LEU A 203 6.07 -15.86 -1.99
CA LEU A 203 4.62 -15.99 -2.10
C LEU A 203 3.91 -15.86 -0.76
N ASP A 204 4.52 -16.31 0.34
CA ASP A 204 3.96 -16.14 1.68
C ASP A 204 3.84 -14.65 2.04
N GLU A 205 4.90 -13.86 1.82
CA GLU A 205 4.86 -12.41 2.07
C GLU A 205 3.85 -11.70 1.15
N LEU A 206 3.78 -12.11 -0.13
CA LEU A 206 2.90 -11.50 -1.13
C LEU A 206 1.41 -11.87 -0.98
N LEU A 207 1.11 -13.13 -0.64
CA LEU A 207 -0.25 -13.68 -0.66
C LEU A 207 -0.83 -13.92 0.73
N ILE A 208 -0.01 -13.94 1.78
CA ILE A 208 -0.50 -14.05 3.16
C ILE A 208 -0.46 -12.69 3.82
N PHE A 209 0.73 -12.13 4.00
CA PHE A 209 0.89 -10.91 4.78
C PHE A 209 0.23 -9.72 4.08
N ARG A 210 0.48 -9.52 2.78
CA ARG A 210 -0.18 -8.46 2.02
C ARG A 210 -1.69 -8.71 1.87
N GLU A 211 -2.13 -9.84 1.31
CA GLU A 211 -3.58 -10.00 1.06
C GLU A 211 -4.41 -10.03 2.34
N HIS A 212 -3.90 -10.54 3.46
CA HIS A 212 -4.62 -10.46 4.74
C HIS A 212 -4.89 -9.00 5.14
N ALA A 213 -3.95 -8.09 4.91
CA ALA A 213 -4.16 -6.65 5.12
C ALA A 213 -5.28 -6.08 4.24
N TRP A 214 -5.32 -6.47 2.96
CA TRP A 214 -6.35 -6.05 2.02
C TRP A 214 -7.74 -6.57 2.39
N HIS A 215 -7.86 -7.85 2.74
CA HIS A 215 -9.12 -8.45 3.20
C HIS A 215 -9.58 -7.85 4.53
N HIS A 216 -8.64 -7.51 5.43
CA HIS A 216 -8.97 -6.81 6.67
C HIS A 216 -9.57 -5.43 6.41
N CYS A 217 -8.88 -4.60 5.60
CA CYS A 217 -9.37 -3.26 5.26
C CYS A 217 -10.72 -3.31 4.52
N TYR A 218 -10.90 -4.27 3.60
CA TYR A 218 -12.18 -4.46 2.90
C TYR A 218 -13.34 -4.78 3.84
N SER A 219 -13.07 -5.56 4.89
CA SER A 219 -14.08 -5.93 5.89
C SER A 219 -14.33 -4.87 6.97
N SER A 220 -13.50 -3.82 7.02
CA SER A 220 -13.60 -2.76 8.04
C SER A 220 -14.30 -1.52 7.48
N ALA A 221 -15.20 -0.93 8.28
CA ALA A 221 -15.85 0.33 7.94
C ALA A 221 -14.94 1.55 8.17
N ASP A 222 -14.04 1.46 9.15
CA ASP A 222 -13.01 2.45 9.42
C ASP A 222 -11.65 1.72 9.55
N PRO A 223 -10.93 1.50 8.44
CA PRO A 223 -9.68 0.75 8.44
C PRO A 223 -8.55 1.40 9.25
N TYR A 224 -8.64 2.69 9.56
CA TYR A 224 -7.56 3.44 10.21
C TYR A 224 -7.66 3.42 11.74
N GLY A 225 -8.86 3.26 12.29
CA GLY A 225 -9.11 3.38 13.73
C GLY A 225 -8.45 2.30 14.59
N SER A 226 -8.13 2.67 15.84
CA SER A 226 -7.55 1.79 16.87
C SER A 226 -8.45 0.62 17.28
N HIS A 227 -9.77 0.73 17.05
CA HIS A 227 -10.74 -0.34 17.30
C HIS A 227 -10.47 -1.61 16.46
N ASN A 228 -9.64 -1.52 15.42
CA ASN A 228 -9.17 -2.68 14.65
C ASN A 228 -8.14 -3.53 15.42
N LEU A 229 -7.44 -2.97 16.41
CA LEU A 229 -6.48 -3.71 17.23
C LEU A 229 -7.18 -4.81 18.05
N PRO A 230 -6.54 -5.94 18.35
CA PRO A 230 -7.17 -6.96 19.19
C PRO A 230 -7.38 -6.47 20.63
N GLN A 231 -8.37 -7.03 21.34
CA GLN A 231 -8.73 -6.61 22.70
C GLN A 231 -7.53 -6.58 23.65
N TRP A 232 -6.69 -7.62 23.64
CA TRP A 232 -5.49 -7.69 24.48
C TRP A 232 -4.55 -6.50 24.27
N ALA A 233 -4.43 -5.99 23.04
CA ALA A 233 -3.55 -4.86 22.75
C ALA A 233 -4.17 -3.56 23.27
N ARG A 234 -5.48 -3.37 23.06
CA ARG A 234 -6.20 -2.20 23.59
C ARG A 234 -6.16 -2.14 25.11
N ASP A 235 -6.30 -3.27 25.78
CA ASP A 235 -6.18 -3.35 27.23
C ASP A 235 -4.76 -2.95 27.68
N SER A 236 -3.71 -3.50 27.04
CA SER A 236 -2.31 -3.13 27.30
C SER A 236 -2.03 -1.63 27.12
N TRP A 237 -2.59 -1.02 26.06
CA TRP A 237 -2.50 0.42 25.80
C TRP A 237 -3.25 1.24 26.84
N SER A 238 -4.39 0.75 27.32
CA SER A 238 -5.18 1.42 28.37
C SER A 238 -4.45 1.38 29.72
N ASP A 239 -3.84 0.26 30.06
CA ASP A 239 -3.10 0.09 31.32
C ASP A 239 -1.87 1.01 31.41
N THR A 240 -1.30 1.37 30.27
CA THR A 240 -0.12 2.25 30.15
C THR A 240 -0.44 3.67 29.69
N GLU A 241 -1.72 4.05 29.64
CA GLU A 241 -2.14 5.38 29.17
C GLU A 241 -1.52 6.50 30.01
N GLY A 242 -1.49 6.30 31.34
CA GLY A 242 -0.93 7.22 32.33
C GLY A 242 0.59 7.23 32.44
N ASP A 243 1.31 6.42 31.66
CA ASP A 243 2.77 6.38 31.72
C ASP A 243 3.38 7.71 31.28
N VAL A 244 4.44 8.11 32.01
CA VAL A 244 5.17 9.34 31.71
C VAL A 244 5.88 9.20 30.36
N ARG A 245 5.65 10.17 29.48
CA ARG A 245 6.36 10.32 28.19
C ARG A 245 7.26 11.55 28.27
N PRO A 246 8.58 11.40 28.55
CA PRO A 246 9.45 12.53 28.83
C PRO A 246 9.61 13.50 27.65
N ILE A 247 9.45 12.98 26.42
CA ILE A 247 9.62 13.73 25.18
C ILE A 247 8.40 13.44 24.31
N VAL A 248 7.71 14.50 23.90
CA VAL A 248 6.64 14.44 22.91
C VAL A 248 7.07 15.31 21.73
N LEU A 249 7.12 14.71 20.54
CA LEU A 249 7.55 15.40 19.32
C LEU A 249 6.35 15.98 18.59
N ASN A 250 6.53 17.17 18.00
CA ASN A 250 5.56 17.71 17.06
C ASN A 250 5.74 17.10 15.66
N GLN A 251 4.76 17.31 14.78
CA GLN A 251 4.76 16.77 13.42
C GLN A 251 6.03 17.11 12.62
N LYS A 252 6.55 18.34 12.71
CA LYS A 252 7.78 18.72 11.97
C LYS A 252 9.01 17.96 12.48
N GLN A 253 9.10 17.76 13.79
CA GLN A 253 10.19 16.98 14.38
C GLN A 253 10.15 15.52 13.90
N PHE A 254 8.96 14.93 13.83
CA PHE A 254 8.77 13.61 13.22
C PHE A 254 9.14 13.60 11.73
N GLU A 255 8.58 14.52 10.92
CA GLU A 255 8.81 14.55 9.48
C GLU A 255 10.30 14.67 9.11
N PHE A 256 11.04 15.49 9.85
CA PHE A 256 12.45 15.82 9.56
C PHE A 256 13.46 15.19 10.52
N SER A 257 13.15 14.01 11.06
CA SER A 257 14.13 13.16 11.78
C SER A 257 14.75 13.81 13.02
N GLN A 258 13.94 14.45 13.85
CA GLN A 258 14.38 15.15 15.06
C GLN A 258 13.90 14.44 16.34
N SER A 259 14.10 13.12 16.40
CA SER A 259 13.85 12.32 17.60
C SER A 259 15.12 12.13 18.43
N PRO A 260 15.00 11.70 19.70
CA PRO A 260 16.13 11.26 20.53
C PRO A 260 16.86 10.01 20.01
N SER A 261 16.26 9.22 19.11
CA SER A 261 16.84 7.97 18.60
C SER A 261 17.59 8.18 17.29
N PRO A 262 18.94 8.02 17.27
CA PRO A 262 19.71 8.14 16.04
C PRO A 262 19.27 7.15 14.95
N LEU A 263 18.93 5.90 15.33
CA LEU A 263 18.47 4.89 14.38
C LEU A 263 17.10 5.25 13.78
N TRP A 264 16.17 5.77 14.59
CA TRP A 264 14.87 6.20 14.08
C TRP A 264 15.03 7.37 13.11
N ASN A 265 15.89 8.34 13.44
CA ASN A 265 16.21 9.48 12.58
C ASN A 265 16.81 9.04 11.24
N LEU A 266 17.66 8.00 11.23
CA LEU A 266 18.19 7.41 10.00
C LEU A 266 17.09 6.73 9.17
N CYS A 267 16.18 5.99 9.82
CA CYS A 267 15.04 5.35 9.15
C CYS A 267 14.11 6.39 8.51
N GLN A 268 13.73 7.43 9.26
CA GLN A 268 12.89 8.52 8.78
C GLN A 268 13.57 9.30 7.65
N THR A 269 14.87 9.58 7.77
CA THR A 269 15.65 10.23 6.72
C THR A 269 15.72 9.39 5.45
N SER A 270 15.91 8.08 5.60
CA SER A 270 15.87 7.15 4.48
C SER A 270 14.50 7.19 3.80
N LEU A 271 13.41 7.14 4.59
CA LEU A 271 12.05 7.14 4.06
C LEU A 271 11.73 8.40 3.25
N TYR A 272 11.96 9.61 3.78
CA TYR A 272 11.62 10.83 3.03
C TYR A 272 12.57 11.14 1.87
N ARG A 273 13.78 10.57 1.83
CA ARG A 273 14.73 10.74 0.71
C ARG A 273 14.58 9.69 -0.40
N HIS A 274 14.24 8.46 -0.02
CA HIS A 274 14.23 7.31 -0.93
C HIS A 274 12.82 6.78 -1.20
N GLY A 275 11.81 7.21 -0.44
CA GLY A 275 10.43 6.79 -0.60
C GLY A 275 10.18 5.31 -0.30
N GLU A 276 11.16 4.61 0.27
CA GLU A 276 11.10 3.21 0.63
C GLU A 276 11.91 3.01 1.91
N LEU A 277 11.41 2.15 2.80
CA LEU A 277 12.15 1.72 3.98
C LEU A 277 12.10 0.19 4.05
N HIS A 278 13.23 -0.47 4.32
CA HIS A 278 13.26 -1.93 4.41
C HIS A 278 12.30 -2.43 5.50
N ASN A 279 11.58 -3.54 5.28
CA ASN A 279 10.50 -3.99 6.19
C ASN A 279 10.93 -4.11 7.67
N ASN A 280 12.11 -4.69 7.93
CA ASN A 280 12.63 -4.76 9.31
C ASN A 280 12.88 -3.39 9.94
N LEU A 281 13.35 -2.43 9.15
CA LEU A 281 13.51 -1.05 9.62
C LEU A 281 12.16 -0.35 9.76
N ARG A 282 11.16 -0.63 8.90
CA ARG A 282 9.78 -0.13 9.06
C ARG A 282 9.17 -0.58 10.39
N MET A 283 9.35 -1.84 10.76
CA MET A 283 8.88 -2.37 12.06
C MET A 283 9.57 -1.67 13.23
N THR A 284 10.90 -1.55 13.20
CA THR A 284 11.66 -0.83 14.23
C THR A 284 11.26 0.64 14.32
N TRP A 285 11.11 1.29 13.17
CA TRP A 285 10.68 2.68 13.05
C TRP A 285 9.27 2.88 13.63
N GLY A 286 8.32 2.03 13.23
CA GLY A 286 6.92 2.12 13.66
C GLY A 286 6.72 1.78 15.14
N LYS A 287 7.45 0.80 15.69
CA LYS A 287 7.40 0.46 17.12
C LYS A 287 8.05 1.50 18.04
N ALA A 288 8.90 2.38 17.50
CA ALA A 288 9.51 3.44 18.30
C ALA A 288 8.66 4.73 18.34
N THR A 289 7.82 4.97 17.32
CA THR A 289 6.93 6.13 17.24
C THR A 289 6.11 6.40 18.52
N PRO A 290 5.50 5.39 19.19
CA PRO A 290 4.65 5.65 20.34
C PRO A 290 5.35 6.28 21.54
N LEU A 291 6.68 6.13 21.64
CA LEU A 291 7.48 6.71 22.73
C LEU A 291 7.47 8.24 22.73
N TRP A 292 7.05 8.86 21.62
CA TRP A 292 7.10 10.30 21.41
C TRP A 292 5.76 10.93 21.02
N THR A 293 4.66 10.19 21.17
CA THR A 293 3.27 10.64 20.92
C THR A 293 2.45 10.57 22.20
N LYS A 294 1.39 11.38 22.34
CA LYS A 294 0.69 11.49 23.63
C LYS A 294 -0.21 10.29 23.96
N SER A 295 -0.67 9.57 22.95
CA SER A 295 -1.64 8.48 23.07
C SER A 295 -1.48 7.45 21.96
N LEU A 296 -2.21 6.34 22.06
CA LEU A 296 -2.35 5.35 20.98
C LEU A 296 -2.86 6.00 19.68
N GLU A 297 -3.89 6.85 19.76
CA GLU A 297 -4.48 7.52 18.60
C GLU A 297 -3.50 8.47 17.91
N ASP A 298 -2.75 9.25 18.71
CA ASP A 298 -1.70 10.13 18.19
C ASP A 298 -0.59 9.33 17.52
N SER A 299 -0.23 8.17 18.08
CA SER A 299 0.79 7.28 17.52
C SER A 299 0.37 6.66 16.18
N LEU A 300 -0.86 6.13 16.11
CA LEU A 300 -1.42 5.59 14.87
C LEU A 300 -1.52 6.67 13.79
N THR A 301 -2.04 7.84 14.16
CA THR A 301 -2.18 8.99 13.26
C THR A 301 -0.82 9.46 12.73
N MET A 302 0.16 9.62 13.61
CA MET A 302 1.51 10.07 13.22
C MET A 302 2.23 9.03 12.36
N GLY A 303 2.18 7.74 12.75
CA GLY A 303 2.77 6.65 11.99
C GLY A 303 2.18 6.55 10.58
N GLN A 304 0.85 6.65 10.48
CA GLN A 304 0.15 6.65 9.19
C GLN A 304 0.50 7.87 8.36
N HIS A 305 0.49 9.07 8.96
CA HIS A 305 0.85 10.32 8.30
C HIS A 305 2.24 10.27 7.67
N LEU A 306 3.26 9.85 8.44
CA LEU A 306 4.63 9.76 7.94
C LEU A 306 4.77 8.74 6.81
N ASN A 307 4.12 7.58 6.94
CA ASN A 307 4.12 6.56 5.91
C ASN A 307 3.44 7.07 4.63
N ASP A 308 2.26 7.66 4.73
CA ASP A 308 1.48 8.10 3.58
C ASP A 308 2.07 9.33 2.89
N LYS A 309 2.74 10.20 3.65
CA LYS A 309 3.42 11.37 3.10
C LYS A 309 4.67 11.00 2.31
N PHE A 310 5.47 10.06 2.82
CA PHE A 310 6.82 9.83 2.30
C PHE A 310 7.01 8.51 1.57
N ALA A 311 6.30 7.44 1.92
CA ALA A 311 6.45 6.14 1.27
C ALA A 311 5.78 6.13 -0.11
N LEU A 312 6.49 5.63 -1.13
CA LEU A 312 5.95 5.41 -2.47
C LEU A 312 4.86 4.32 -2.46
N ASP A 313 4.89 3.43 -1.47
CA ASP A 313 3.92 2.36 -1.23
C ASP A 313 3.01 2.63 0.00
N GLY A 314 2.89 3.90 0.41
CA GLY A 314 1.92 4.34 1.42
C GLY A 314 0.52 4.55 0.86
N ARG A 315 -0.46 4.85 1.72
CA ARG A 315 -1.90 4.91 1.40
C ARG A 315 -2.40 3.57 0.84
N ASP A 316 -1.90 2.47 1.41
CA ASP A 316 -2.18 1.11 0.99
C ASP A 316 -2.75 0.31 2.17
N PRO A 317 -3.66 -0.66 1.95
CA PRO A 317 -4.09 -1.56 3.01
C PRO A 317 -2.93 -2.23 3.75
N SER A 318 -1.83 -2.55 3.04
CA SER A 318 -0.62 -3.14 3.61
C SER A 318 0.10 -2.18 4.56
N SER A 319 0.09 -0.88 4.27
CA SER A 319 0.73 0.12 5.14
C SER A 319 -0.10 0.41 6.39
N ILE A 320 -1.43 0.47 6.26
CA ILE A 320 -2.36 0.60 7.40
C ILE A 320 -2.14 -0.57 8.37
N ALA A 321 -2.23 -1.80 7.86
CA ALA A 321 -2.00 -2.99 8.68
C ALA A 321 -0.57 -3.05 9.23
N GLY A 322 0.44 -2.53 8.50
CA GLY A 322 1.82 -2.46 8.99
C GLY A 322 2.00 -1.50 10.16
N VAL A 323 1.38 -0.31 10.10
CA VAL A 323 1.36 0.65 11.23
C VAL A 323 0.61 0.05 12.41
N GLN A 324 -0.58 -0.51 12.20
CA GLN A 324 -1.36 -1.15 13.26
C GLN A 324 -0.68 -2.41 13.83
N TRP A 325 0.10 -3.15 13.03
CA TRP A 325 0.90 -4.28 13.51
C TRP A 325 1.95 -3.85 14.53
N CYS A 326 2.54 -2.66 14.34
CA CYS A 326 3.46 -2.09 15.33
C CYS A 326 2.78 -1.88 16.69
N HIS A 327 1.45 -1.74 16.71
CA HIS A 327 0.60 -1.53 17.88
C HIS A 327 -0.19 -2.78 18.32
N GLY A 328 0.02 -3.94 17.68
CA GLY A 328 -0.54 -5.23 18.11
C GLY A 328 -1.46 -5.95 17.12
N LEU A 329 -1.87 -5.32 16.01
CA LEU A 329 -2.67 -5.99 14.98
C LEU A 329 -1.94 -7.21 14.42
N PHE A 330 -2.62 -8.35 14.29
CA PHE A 330 -2.09 -9.62 13.74
C PHE A 330 -0.91 -10.25 14.50
N ASP A 331 -0.53 -9.68 15.64
CA ASP A 331 0.55 -10.17 16.48
C ASP A 331 0.02 -10.87 17.75
N ARG A 332 0.92 -11.09 18.71
CA ARG A 332 0.64 -11.60 20.05
C ARG A 332 1.21 -10.65 21.11
N ALA A 333 0.73 -10.79 22.34
CA ALA A 333 1.34 -10.14 23.49
C ALA A 333 2.79 -10.64 23.73
N PHE A 334 3.64 -9.73 24.20
CA PHE A 334 5.00 -10.00 24.65
C PHE A 334 5.09 -9.69 26.15
N TYR A 335 5.91 -10.45 26.87
CA TYR A 335 6.11 -10.29 28.31
C TYR A 335 7.61 -10.23 28.64
N PRO A 336 8.03 -9.45 29.66
CA PRO A 336 7.20 -8.59 30.52
C PRO A 336 6.70 -7.33 29.79
N PRO A 337 5.64 -6.68 30.30
CA PRO A 337 5.17 -5.44 29.72
C PRO A 337 6.23 -4.33 29.86
N MET A 338 6.23 -3.38 28.93
CA MET A 338 7.11 -2.22 28.90
C MET A 338 6.31 -0.93 29.06
N PRO A 339 6.91 0.13 29.64
CA PRO A 339 6.25 1.44 29.71
C PRO A 339 5.79 1.93 28.33
N VAL A 340 4.71 2.69 28.32
CA VAL A 340 4.06 3.34 27.16
C VAL A 340 3.36 2.37 26.20
N MET A 341 3.95 1.24 25.85
CA MET A 341 3.42 0.32 24.84
C MET A 341 2.64 -0.86 25.43
N GLY A 342 2.82 -1.15 26.72
CA GLY A 342 2.21 -2.30 27.38
C GLY A 342 2.91 -3.58 26.98
#